data_AF-A0A7N8Y6J7-F1
#
_entry.id   AF-A0A7N8Y6J7-F1
#
_cell.length_a   1.000
_cell.length_b   1.000
_cell.length_c   1.000
_cell.angle_alpha   90.00
_cell.angle_beta   90.00
_cell.angle_gamma   90.00
#
_symmetry.space_group_name_H-M   'P 1'
#
loop_
_entity.id
_entity.type
_entity.pdbx_description
1 polymer ?
#
loop_
_entity_poly.entity_id
_entity_poly.type
_entity_poly.pdbx_seq_one_letter_code
_entity_poly.pdbx_strand_id
1 'polypeptide(L)'
;HHYHFPDAELWHNNEKTFLIWINEEDHTRVISMEKGGNMKRVFDRFCRGLKEVERLIQERGWEFMWNERLGYILTCPSNLGTGLRAGVHVKLPLLSKDPRFGKILDNLRLQKRGTGGVDTAAVGGVFDISNLDRLGQSEVQLVQTVVDGVNYLIECEKRLERGQDIKVPSPIKQFK
;
A
#
# COMPACT_ATOMS: atom_id res chain seq x y z
N HIS A 1 6.25 -20.81 -10.78
CA HIS A 1 7.70 -20.60 -10.94
C HIS A 1 8.32 -20.42 -9.56
N HIS A 2 8.77 -21.50 -8.91
CA HIS A 2 9.54 -21.44 -7.65
C HIS A 2 10.72 -22.39 -7.80
N TYR A 3 11.64 -22.04 -8.71
CA TYR A 3 12.65 -23.02 -9.15
C TYR A 3 13.73 -23.31 -8.10
N HIS A 4 13.88 -22.50 -7.04
CA HIS A 4 14.89 -22.69 -5.98
C HIS A 4 14.46 -22.13 -4.59
N PHE A 5 13.33 -22.57 -4.03
CA PHE A 5 12.98 -22.21 -2.65
C PHE A 5 13.84 -23.01 -1.65
N PRO A 6 14.51 -22.40 -0.64
CA PRO A 6 14.31 -21.06 -0.08
C PRO A 6 15.55 -20.14 -0.25
N ASP A 7 15.71 -19.50 -1.41
CA ASP A 7 16.75 -18.48 -1.62
C ASP A 7 16.29 -17.03 -1.26
N ALA A 8 15.15 -16.90 -0.58
CA ALA A 8 14.61 -15.60 -0.16
C ALA A 8 15.19 -15.17 1.19
N GLU A 9 15.73 -13.95 1.26
CA GLU A 9 16.32 -13.38 2.48
C GLU A 9 15.51 -12.20 3.03
N LEU A 10 15.64 -11.96 4.34
CA LEU A 10 15.00 -10.86 5.04
C LEU A 10 16.03 -10.04 5.82
N TRP A 11 16.17 -8.77 5.47
CA TRP A 11 16.86 -7.78 6.29
C TRP A 11 15.85 -6.89 7.03
N HIS A 12 16.15 -6.49 8.26
CA HIS A 12 15.36 -5.51 9.00
C HIS A 12 16.20 -4.70 9.99
N ASN A 13 15.75 -3.50 10.35
CA ASN A 13 16.32 -2.77 11.48
C ASN A 13 15.94 -3.42 12.83
N ASN A 14 16.61 -3.03 13.92
CA ASN A 14 16.39 -3.59 15.26
C ASN A 14 14.92 -3.49 15.70
N GLU A 15 14.26 -2.39 15.36
CA GLU A 15 12.87 -2.13 15.75
C GLU A 15 11.83 -2.84 14.86
N LYS A 16 12.26 -3.52 13.80
CA LYS A 16 11.39 -4.17 12.79
C LYS A 16 10.34 -3.22 12.21
N THR A 17 10.73 -1.97 12.00
CA THR A 17 9.92 -0.90 11.41
C THR A 17 10.34 -0.50 10.00
N PHE A 18 11.51 -0.99 9.57
CA PHE A 18 12.03 -0.89 8.21
C PHE A 18 12.65 -2.23 7.81
N LEU A 19 12.15 -2.84 6.74
CA LEU A 19 12.51 -4.18 6.29
C LEU A 19 12.79 -4.17 4.79
N ILE A 20 13.62 -5.11 4.35
CA ILE A 20 13.89 -5.35 2.93
C ILE A 20 13.79 -6.86 2.71
N TRP A 21 12.84 -7.30 1.89
CA TRP A 21 12.81 -8.68 1.39
C TRP A 21 13.67 -8.74 0.14
N ILE A 22 14.45 -9.81 0.00
CA ILE A 22 15.40 -10.00 -1.10
C ILE A 22 15.04 -11.29 -1.83
N ASN A 23 14.95 -11.21 -3.17
CA ASN A 23 14.71 -12.35 -4.08
C ASN A 23 13.43 -13.14 -3.79
N GLU A 24 12.32 -12.42 -3.56
CA GLU A 24 10.99 -13.04 -3.48
C GLU A 24 10.24 -12.83 -4.82
N GLU A 25 9.17 -12.03 -4.89
CA GLU A 25 8.47 -11.68 -6.15
C GLU A 25 9.30 -10.70 -7.02
N ASP A 26 10.08 -9.85 -6.37
CA ASP A 26 10.96 -8.84 -6.96
C ASP A 26 12.38 -8.96 -6.36
N HIS A 27 13.39 -8.36 -7.00
CA HIS A 27 14.76 -8.33 -6.48
C HIS A 27 14.81 -7.82 -5.04
N THR A 28 14.08 -6.72 -4.78
CA THR A 28 13.95 -6.17 -3.43
C THR A 28 12.54 -5.65 -3.18
N ARG A 29 12.08 -5.77 -1.94
CA ARG A 29 10.85 -5.13 -1.45
C ARG A 29 11.15 -4.34 -0.19
N VAL A 30 11.23 -3.02 -0.33
CA VAL A 30 11.47 -2.09 0.77
C VAL A 30 10.15 -1.81 1.49
N ILE A 31 10.13 -2.01 2.81
CA ILE A 31 8.91 -1.94 3.62
C ILE A 31 9.18 -1.04 4.82
N SER A 32 8.28 -0.09 5.07
CA SER A 32 8.20 0.66 6.33
C SER A 32 6.84 0.40 6.95
N MET A 33 6.80 -0.01 8.21
CA MET A 33 5.55 -0.32 8.91
C MET A 33 5.67 -0.05 10.40
N GLU A 34 4.54 0.21 11.07
CA GLU A 34 4.46 0.32 12.52
C GLU A 34 3.02 0.08 12.99
N LYS A 35 2.83 -0.12 14.30
CA LYS A 35 1.51 -0.14 14.91
C LYS A 35 0.95 1.27 15.05
N GLY A 36 -0.38 1.40 14.94
CA GLY A 36 -1.09 2.68 15.03
C GLY A 36 -1.35 3.30 13.67
N GLY A 37 -1.81 4.56 13.66
CA GLY A 37 -2.28 5.26 12.45
C GLY A 37 -1.37 6.39 11.94
N ASN A 38 -0.11 6.46 12.38
CA ASN A 38 0.79 7.56 11.99
C ASN A 38 1.43 7.32 10.61
N MET A 39 0.60 7.38 9.56
CA MET A 39 1.02 7.17 8.17
C MET A 39 2.16 8.13 7.76
N LYS A 40 2.13 9.38 8.24
CA LYS A 40 3.19 10.36 7.97
C LYS A 40 4.55 9.86 8.45
N ARG A 41 4.66 9.39 9.68
CA ARG A 41 5.92 8.88 10.24
C ARG A 41 6.41 7.63 9.50
N VAL A 42 5.50 6.74 9.14
CA VAL A 42 5.82 5.54 8.33
C VAL A 42 6.40 5.95 6.99
N PHE A 43 5.77 6.91 6.31
CA PHE A 43 6.19 7.39 5.01
C PHE A 43 7.49 8.21 5.05
N ASP A 44 7.68 9.05 6.08
CA ASP A 44 8.93 9.77 6.32
C ASP A 44 10.11 8.79 6.51
N ARG A 45 9.90 7.69 7.26
CA ARG A 45 10.90 6.63 7.41
C ARG A 45 11.14 5.87 6.10
N PHE A 46 10.07 5.55 5.36
CA PHE A 46 10.16 4.90 4.06
C PHE A 46 11.02 5.71 3.08
N CYS A 47 10.72 7.00 2.91
CA CYS A 47 11.43 7.86 1.97
C CYS A 47 12.92 8.01 2.33
N ARG A 48 13.24 8.18 3.62
CA ARG A 48 14.64 8.27 4.06
C ARG A 48 15.39 6.96 3.84
N GLY A 49 14.77 5.83 4.21
CA GLY A 49 15.36 4.51 4.05
C GLY A 49 15.58 4.14 2.59
N LEU A 50 14.58 4.37 1.72
CA LEU A 50 14.68 4.07 0.30
C LEU A 50 15.79 4.88 -0.38
N LYS A 51 15.89 6.18 -0.10
CA LYS A 51 16.97 7.03 -0.61
C LYS A 51 18.35 6.54 -0.19
N GLU A 52 18.49 6.09 1.05
CA GLU A 52 19.78 5.59 1.55
C GLU A 52 20.14 4.23 0.93
N VAL A 53 19.15 3.35 0.74
CA VAL A 53 19.35 2.07 0.02
C VAL A 53 19.80 2.34 -1.42
N GLU A 54 19.12 3.22 -2.14
CA GLU A 54 19.47 3.61 -3.50
C GLU A 54 20.90 4.18 -3.58
N ARG A 55 21.25 5.09 -2.66
CA ARG A 55 22.58 5.68 -2.54
C ARG A 55 23.67 4.61 -2.35
N LEU A 56 23.46 3.66 -1.44
CA LEU A 56 24.42 2.59 -1.15
C LEU A 56 24.60 1.61 -2.32
N ILE A 57 23.54 1.34 -3.09
CA ILE A 57 23.59 0.50 -4.30
C ILE A 57 24.40 1.22 -5.40
N GLN A 58 24.14 2.51 -5.60
CA GLN A 58 24.87 3.35 -6.54
C GLN A 58 26.36 3.47 -6.21
N GLU A 59 26.72 3.62 -4.93
CA GLU A 59 28.13 3.63 -4.48
C GLU A 59 28.89 2.34 -4.84
N ARG A 60 28.17 1.23 -5.07
CA ARG A 60 28.74 -0.05 -5.51
C ARG A 60 28.72 -0.23 -7.02
N GLY A 61 28.29 0.77 -7.78
CA GLY A 61 28.24 0.74 -9.24
C GLY A 61 27.00 0.07 -9.84
N TRP A 62 25.93 -0.08 -9.06
CA TRP A 62 24.66 -0.68 -9.51
C TRP A 62 23.56 0.38 -9.56
N GLU A 63 22.53 0.14 -10.37
CA GLU A 63 21.39 1.05 -10.52
C GLU A 63 20.06 0.29 -10.42
N PHE A 64 19.00 0.99 -10.01
CA PHE A 64 17.65 0.46 -10.13
C PHE A 64 17.16 0.55 -11.57
N MET A 65 16.37 -0.44 -11.99
CA MET A 65 15.72 -0.42 -13.30
C MET A 65 14.63 0.68 -13.30
N TRP A 66 14.85 1.73 -14.08
CA TRP A 66 13.93 2.86 -14.15
C TRP A 66 13.94 3.49 -15.55
N ASN A 67 12.79 4.00 -16.00
CA ASN A 67 12.73 4.90 -17.16
C ASN A 67 11.61 5.93 -17.03
N GLU A 68 11.67 6.99 -17.84
CA GLU A 68 10.73 8.12 -17.78
C GLU A 68 9.27 7.73 -18.02
N ARG A 69 9.01 6.71 -18.85
CA ARG A 69 7.65 6.30 -19.21
C ARG A 69 7.00 5.40 -18.16
N LEU A 70 7.78 4.49 -17.57
CA LEU A 70 7.28 3.42 -16.71
C LEU A 70 7.63 3.62 -15.24
N GLY A 71 8.48 4.59 -14.89
CA GLY A 71 9.04 4.71 -13.55
C GLY A 71 9.94 3.51 -13.23
N TYR A 72 9.89 3.05 -11.98
CA TYR A 72 10.59 1.85 -11.55
C TYR A 72 9.97 0.60 -12.20
N ILE A 73 10.84 -0.25 -12.73
CA ILE A 73 10.47 -1.49 -13.40
C ILE A 73 10.53 -2.64 -12.39
N LEU A 74 9.42 -3.35 -12.26
CA LEU A 74 9.24 -4.51 -11.37
C LEU A 74 8.69 -5.69 -12.17
N THR A 75 8.72 -6.88 -11.59
CA THR A 75 8.35 -8.14 -12.28
C THR A 75 6.90 -8.12 -12.78
N CYS A 76 5.97 -7.64 -11.95
CA CYS A 76 4.56 -7.57 -12.31
C CYS A 76 4.22 -6.19 -12.94
N PRO A 77 3.55 -6.13 -14.11
CA PRO A 77 3.10 -4.87 -14.70
C PRO A 77 2.24 -3.99 -13.77
N SER A 78 1.50 -4.61 -12.84
CA SER A 78 0.70 -3.88 -11.84
C SER A 78 1.52 -3.12 -10.79
N ASN A 79 2.83 -3.42 -10.71
CA ASN A 79 3.77 -2.79 -9.80
C ASN A 79 4.61 -1.69 -10.48
N LEU A 80 4.42 -1.38 -11.77
CA LEU A 80 5.16 -0.31 -12.44
C LEU A 80 4.87 1.08 -11.83
N GLY A 81 5.75 2.04 -12.13
CA GLY A 81 5.65 3.43 -11.71
C GLY A 81 6.38 3.64 -10.39
N THR A 82 5.62 3.88 -9.34
CA THR A 82 6.17 4.05 -7.99
C THR A 82 6.47 2.71 -7.30
N GLY A 83 5.87 1.61 -7.77
CA GLY A 83 5.83 0.34 -7.03
C GLY A 83 5.08 0.40 -5.69
N LEU A 84 4.60 1.59 -5.30
CA LEU A 84 4.17 1.86 -3.93
C LEU A 84 2.82 1.22 -3.63
N ARG A 85 2.78 0.55 -2.47
CA ARG A 85 1.56 0.10 -1.82
C ARG A 85 1.54 0.65 -0.40
N ALA A 86 0.95 1.82 -0.23
CA ALA A 86 0.63 2.38 1.08
C ALA A 86 -0.72 1.83 1.54
N GLY A 87 -0.82 1.42 2.79
CA GLY A 87 -2.05 0.83 3.30
C GLY A 87 -2.12 0.73 4.81
N VAL A 88 -3.29 0.32 5.30
CA VAL A 88 -3.59 0.18 6.71
C VAL A 88 -4.36 -1.12 6.95
N HIS A 89 -4.17 -1.69 8.13
CA HIS A 89 -5.15 -2.63 8.69
C HIS A 89 -6.21 -1.83 9.44
N VAL A 90 -7.44 -1.79 8.91
CA VAL A 90 -8.56 -1.03 9.47
C VAL A 90 -9.75 -1.94 9.76
N LYS A 91 -10.38 -1.73 10.92
CA LYS A 91 -11.55 -2.50 11.36
C LYS A 91 -12.83 -1.81 10.89
N LEU A 92 -13.59 -2.48 10.03
CA LEU A 92 -14.80 -1.98 9.35
C LEU A 92 -15.96 -3.00 9.42
N PRO A 93 -16.41 -3.44 10.61
CA PRO A 93 -17.37 -4.52 10.77
C PRO A 93 -18.78 -4.20 10.23
N LEU A 94 -19.17 -2.92 10.17
CA LEU A 94 -20.46 -2.48 9.63
C LEU A 94 -20.34 -2.13 8.16
N LEU A 95 -19.38 -1.28 7.79
CA LEU A 95 -19.19 -0.84 6.42
C LEU A 95 -18.91 -2.02 5.48
N SER A 96 -18.17 -3.03 5.93
CA SER A 96 -17.90 -4.22 5.11
C SER A 96 -19.12 -5.05 4.73
N LYS A 97 -20.25 -4.87 5.43
CA LYS A 97 -21.53 -5.53 5.14
C LYS A 97 -22.45 -4.65 4.30
N ASP A 98 -22.14 -3.36 4.13
CA ASP A 98 -22.93 -2.44 3.34
C ASP A 98 -22.73 -2.73 1.83
N PRO A 99 -23.79 -2.86 1.04
CA PRO A 99 -23.68 -3.15 -0.40
C PRO A 99 -22.94 -2.07 -1.18
N ARG A 100 -22.83 -0.85 -0.64
CA ARG A 100 -22.11 0.28 -1.26
C ARG A 100 -20.60 0.19 -1.08
N PHE A 101 -20.08 -0.67 -0.21
CA PHE A 101 -18.66 -0.69 0.15
C PHE A 101 -17.73 -0.87 -1.06
N GLY A 102 -18.06 -1.80 -1.97
CA GLY A 102 -17.28 -1.99 -3.20
C GLY A 102 -17.20 -0.71 -4.04
N LYS A 103 -18.34 -0.04 -4.24
CA LYS A 103 -18.41 1.19 -5.02
C LYS A 103 -17.68 2.36 -4.35
N ILE A 104 -17.70 2.41 -3.02
CA ILE A 104 -16.93 3.40 -2.24
C ILE A 104 -15.43 3.20 -2.48
N LEU A 105 -14.93 1.96 -2.38
CA LEU A 105 -13.52 1.65 -2.64
C LEU A 105 -13.11 2.01 -4.07
N ASP A 106 -13.94 1.63 -5.07
CA ASP A 106 -13.68 1.94 -6.47
C ASP A 106 -13.55 3.44 -6.72
N ASN A 107 -14.49 4.22 -6.18
CA ASN A 107 -14.52 5.67 -6.37
C ASN A 107 -13.36 6.38 -5.64
N LEU A 108 -12.90 5.81 -4.51
CA LEU A 108 -11.74 6.30 -3.75
C LEU A 108 -10.40 5.77 -4.28
N ARG A 109 -10.39 4.94 -5.33
CA ARG A 109 -9.19 4.29 -5.88
C ARG A 109 -8.43 3.49 -4.82
N LEU A 110 -9.18 2.79 -3.97
CA LEU A 110 -8.65 1.88 -2.96
C LEU A 110 -8.95 0.44 -3.32
N GLN A 111 -8.09 -0.47 -2.85
CA GLN A 111 -8.31 -1.91 -2.93
C GLN A 111 -8.33 -2.51 -1.52
N LYS A 112 -9.13 -3.57 -1.35
CA LYS A 112 -9.18 -4.38 -0.13
C LYS A 112 -8.51 -5.74 -0.32
N ARG A 113 -7.78 -6.19 0.70
CA ARG A 113 -7.29 -7.57 0.85
C ARG A 113 -7.67 -8.10 2.23
N GLY A 114 -7.59 -9.41 2.44
CA GLY A 114 -7.78 -9.99 3.77
C GLY A 114 -6.64 -9.63 4.72
N THR A 115 -6.80 -10.01 5.99
CA THR A 115 -5.92 -9.57 7.08
C THR A 115 -4.47 -10.10 6.94
N GLY A 116 -4.27 -11.21 6.24
CA GLY A 116 -2.96 -11.81 5.97
C GLY A 116 -2.44 -11.57 4.54
N GLY A 117 -3.06 -10.69 3.75
CA GLY A 117 -2.66 -10.40 2.38
C GLY A 117 -3.66 -10.83 1.31
N VAL A 118 -3.18 -10.92 0.06
CA VAL A 118 -4.00 -10.99 -1.16
C VAL A 118 -4.90 -12.22 -1.24
N ASP A 119 -4.47 -13.35 -0.68
CA ASP A 119 -5.20 -14.62 -0.75
C ASP A 119 -5.90 -15.00 0.56
N THR A 120 -6.03 -14.05 1.50
CA THR A 120 -6.62 -14.33 2.82
C THR A 120 -8.01 -13.73 2.96
N ALA A 121 -8.83 -14.32 3.84
CA ALA A 121 -10.10 -13.72 4.25
C ALA A 121 -9.86 -12.61 5.29
N ALA A 122 -10.80 -11.67 5.38
CA ALA A 122 -10.81 -10.69 6.47
C ALA A 122 -11.21 -11.38 7.78
N VAL A 123 -10.40 -11.24 8.82
CA VAL A 123 -10.67 -11.80 10.16
C VAL A 123 -11.22 -10.69 11.05
N GLY A 124 -12.37 -10.92 11.69
CA GLY A 124 -12.94 -9.99 12.67
C GLY A 124 -13.32 -8.60 12.12
N GLY A 125 -13.60 -8.51 10.80
CA GLY A 125 -13.89 -7.25 10.13
C GLY A 125 -12.66 -6.36 9.91
N VAL A 126 -11.45 -6.90 10.01
CA VAL A 126 -10.20 -6.17 9.73
C VAL A 126 -9.77 -6.40 8.28
N PHE A 127 -9.59 -5.31 7.55
CA PHE A 127 -9.21 -5.31 6.14
C PHE A 127 -7.86 -4.63 5.96
N ASP A 128 -7.06 -5.17 5.03
CA ASP A 128 -5.92 -4.44 4.45
C ASP A 128 -6.45 -3.55 3.33
N ILE A 129 -6.47 -2.24 3.58
CA ILE A 129 -6.90 -1.21 2.63
C ILE A 129 -5.67 -0.46 2.13
N SER A 130 -5.51 -0.36 0.81
CA SER A 130 -4.35 0.29 0.18
C SER A 130 -4.73 1.02 -1.11
N ASN A 131 -3.84 1.86 -1.63
CA ASN A 131 -4.00 2.46 -2.96
C ASN A 131 -4.13 1.36 -4.03
N LEU A 132 -5.02 1.60 -4.99
CA LEU A 132 -5.20 0.72 -6.16
C LEU A 132 -4.18 1.03 -7.26
N ASP A 133 -3.94 2.32 -7.50
CA ASP A 133 -3.05 2.80 -8.56
C ASP A 133 -1.59 2.85 -8.11
N ARG A 134 -0.65 2.69 -9.05
CA ARG A 134 0.80 2.77 -8.79
C ARG A 134 1.60 3.55 -9.84
N LEU A 135 1.04 3.68 -11.03
CA LEU A 135 1.59 4.41 -12.17
C LEU A 135 0.73 5.64 -12.48
N GLY A 136 1.36 6.73 -12.92
CA GLY A 136 0.68 7.98 -13.27
C GLY A 136 0.41 8.93 -12.10
N GLN A 137 0.87 8.59 -10.89
CA GLN A 137 0.83 9.44 -9.70
C GLN A 137 2.14 9.30 -8.93
N SER A 138 2.56 10.34 -8.21
CA SER A 138 3.71 10.28 -7.32
C SER A 138 3.40 9.52 -6.02
N GLU A 139 4.44 9.09 -5.33
CA GLU A 139 4.35 8.43 -4.03
C GLU A 139 3.55 9.25 -3.01
N VAL A 140 3.77 10.58 -3.00
CA VAL A 140 3.06 11.50 -2.12
C VAL A 140 1.56 11.54 -2.45
N GLN A 141 1.19 11.59 -3.73
CA GLN A 141 -0.21 11.59 -4.16
C GLN A 141 -0.91 10.28 -3.81
N LEU A 142 -0.22 9.15 -3.98
CA LEU A 142 -0.74 7.83 -3.62
C LEU A 142 -0.95 7.70 -2.11
N VAL A 143 0.00 8.14 -1.28
CA VAL A 143 -0.15 8.15 0.18
C VAL A 143 -1.31 9.06 0.60
N GLN A 144 -1.44 10.24 -0.01
CA GLN A 144 -2.53 11.15 0.30
C GLN A 144 -3.89 10.54 -0.06
N THR A 145 -3.99 9.84 -1.21
CA THR A 145 -5.19 9.08 -1.60
C THR A 145 -5.59 8.06 -0.53
N VAL A 146 -4.60 7.35 0.04
CA VAL A 146 -4.86 6.39 1.13
C VAL A 146 -5.30 7.09 2.40
N VAL A 147 -4.64 8.17 2.80
CA VAL A 147 -4.99 8.94 4.01
C VAL A 147 -6.44 9.45 3.91
N ASP A 148 -6.80 10.09 2.81
CA ASP A 148 -8.13 10.66 2.60
C ASP A 148 -9.20 9.57 2.50
N GLY A 149 -8.91 8.52 1.74
CA GLY A 149 -9.82 7.40 1.58
C GLY A 149 -10.05 6.64 2.90
N VAL A 150 -9.01 6.34 3.67
CA VAL A 150 -9.13 5.69 4.98
C VAL A 150 -9.91 6.55 5.97
N ASN A 151 -9.66 7.86 6.02
CA ASN A 151 -10.42 8.78 6.85
C ASN A 151 -11.91 8.76 6.49
N TYR A 152 -12.24 8.69 5.20
CA TYR A 152 -13.61 8.55 4.73
C TYR A 152 -14.25 7.23 5.17
N LEU A 153 -13.53 6.11 5.04
CA LEU A 153 -14.03 4.80 5.48
C LEU A 153 -14.30 4.77 6.98
N ILE A 154 -13.43 5.38 7.79
CA ILE A 154 -13.61 5.49 9.24
C ILE A 154 -14.85 6.34 9.58
N GLU A 155 -15.08 7.44 8.86
CA GLU A 155 -16.27 8.27 9.06
C GLU A 155 -17.55 7.52 8.67
N CYS A 156 -17.53 6.75 7.58
CA CYS A 156 -18.63 5.87 7.20
C CYS A 156 -18.93 4.83 8.28
N GLU A 157 -17.91 4.14 8.81
CA GLU A 157 -18.08 3.17 9.89
C GLU A 157 -18.74 3.82 11.12
N LYS A 158 -18.21 4.97 11.57
CA LYS A 158 -18.75 5.73 12.71
C LYS A 158 -20.20 6.19 12.51
N ARG A 159 -20.60 6.50 11.27
CA ARG A 159 -22.00 6.84 10.95
C ARG A 159 -22.90 5.63 11.07
N LEU A 160 -22.48 4.49 10.52
CA LEU A 160 -23.24 3.24 10.64
C LEU A 160 -23.37 2.80 12.10
N GLU A 161 -22.34 2.98 12.92
CA GLU A 161 -22.39 2.73 14.38
C GLU A 161 -23.48 3.56 15.08
N ARG A 162 -23.75 4.77 14.59
CA ARG A 162 -24.82 5.66 15.09
C ARG A 162 -26.16 5.46 14.38
N GLY A 163 -26.30 4.48 13.50
CA GLY A 163 -27.51 4.26 12.69
C GLY A 163 -27.76 5.34 11.65
N GLN A 164 -26.72 6.07 11.24
CA GLN A 164 -26.80 7.15 10.25
C GLN A 164 -26.47 6.63 8.84
N ASP A 165 -27.09 7.22 7.83
CA ASP A 165 -26.81 6.88 6.44
C ASP A 165 -25.43 7.39 5.98
N ILE A 166 -24.83 6.65 5.04
CA ILE A 166 -23.55 6.96 4.40
C ILE A 166 -23.77 7.27 2.91
N LYS A 167 -22.81 7.95 2.29
CA LYS A 167 -22.86 8.27 0.87
C LYS A 167 -21.78 7.52 0.11
N VAL A 168 -21.98 7.37 -1.19
CA VAL A 168 -20.91 6.98 -2.09
C VAL A 168 -20.20 8.27 -2.54
N PRO A 169 -18.88 8.41 -2.35
CA PRO A 169 -18.16 9.61 -2.78
C PRO A 169 -18.14 9.68 -4.30
N SER A 170 -17.93 10.88 -4.87
CA SER A 170 -17.71 10.98 -6.32
C SER A 170 -16.40 10.28 -6.71
N PRO A 171 -16.31 9.68 -7.91
CA PRO A 171 -15.07 9.06 -8.37
C PRO A 171 -13.91 10.07 -8.44
N ILE A 172 -12.75 9.69 -7.93
CA ILE A 172 -11.50 10.44 -8.14
C ILE A 172 -11.20 10.44 -9.65
N LYS A 173 -10.89 11.63 -10.19
CA LYS A 173 -10.52 11.77 -11.61
C LYS A 173 -9.23 11.01 -11.87
N GLN A 174 -9.26 10.10 -12.84
CA GLN A 174 -8.06 9.46 -13.36
C GLN A 174 -7.38 10.39 -14.36
N PHE A 175 -6.05 10.47 -14.28
CA PHE A 175 -5.26 11.08 -15.35
C PHE A 175 -5.40 10.19 -16.59
N LYS A 176 -5.83 10.79 -17.70
CA LYS A 176 -5.89 10.13 -19.01
C LYS A 176 -4.51 10.15 -19.67
#